data_AF-A0A9J7NBF1-F1
#
_entry.id   AF-A0A9J7NBF1-F1
#
_cell.length_a   1.000
_cell.length_b   1.000
_cell.length_c   1.000
_cell.angle_alpha   90.00
_cell.angle_beta   90.00
_cell.angle_gamma   90.00
#
_symmetry.space_group_name_H-M   'P 1'
#
loop_
_entity.id
_entity.type
_entity.pdbx_description
1 polymer ?
#
loop_
_entity_poly.entity_id
_entity_poly.type
_entity_poly.pdbx_seq_one_letter_code
_entity_poly.pdbx_strand_id
1 'polypeptide(L)'
;MAENLQEEQRSKEQRSEEQRSMAGQLVGALQPVVDAQIARTGEWGRVQLRIYNPWRSGAVPGGGTGVGVGIAAFYFQQVDLVRQVIRRSVERWDPDNPNQPADPEVGLEVQVGSLLVPVIFHSRLGYDYFSSILNGPFLKACLTAELEKIGYTETVDVSAEQWEVPTVAEDRIAAGLVKGVTRQNKMEDDLTQVTSPVKKLQETLYTTDAENSGAPGSDLAALSIFTSDEDPQGGKEYDSSSGKGKPKQKRPQISLAARLKRHKDSPTAKAMLQAYSCLEKGAAMLVDSGYQQGEGVRDLLEGLVLMEEVLPGDVETVLYAQHWLNLDKAKLNNLLSTELRDSANNTPCLLLQALQLPAGDRRLRAINNVIDVVLQRGKTDALYNDIAYIYFALCSTLWTSTKQAGPTLSACASALMHKPTHLSTLFYTARSSMSVSVPQAVRQLEHFLHTAPSCHHQVPRAHYYLVRLYGQQGVSTHWDKILHHYNMAQRTESDRLPVFGPVPRMYREQARKVYDKVVAGADK
;
A
#
# COMPACT_ATOMS: atom_id res chain seq x y z
N MET A 1 -28.62 53.51 -27.18
CA MET A 1 -27.69 53.15 -26.08
C MET A 1 -27.65 51.66 -25.77
N ALA A 2 -28.75 50.90 -25.92
CA ALA A 2 -28.73 49.46 -25.72
C ALA A 2 -28.09 48.65 -26.88
N GLU A 3 -28.19 49.13 -28.13
CA GLU A 3 -27.61 48.42 -29.30
C GLU A 3 -26.07 48.50 -29.36
N ASN A 4 -25.47 49.65 -29.01
CA ASN A 4 -24.01 49.79 -28.97
C ASN A 4 -23.33 48.89 -27.92
N LEU A 5 -24.02 48.52 -26.84
CA LEU A 5 -23.47 47.64 -25.81
C LEU A 5 -23.46 46.17 -26.25
N GLN A 6 -24.42 45.75 -27.07
CA GLN A 6 -24.46 44.38 -27.61
C GLN A 6 -23.44 44.17 -28.74
N GLU A 7 -23.18 45.19 -29.55
CA GLU A 7 -22.14 45.13 -30.60
C GLU A 7 -20.73 45.08 -29.99
N GLU A 8 -20.50 45.82 -28.90
CA GLU A 8 -19.21 45.81 -28.21
C GLU A 8 -18.94 44.47 -27.49
N GLN A 9 -19.98 43.81 -26.99
CA GLN A 9 -19.86 42.48 -26.37
C GLN A 9 -19.57 41.39 -27.41
N ARG A 10 -20.25 41.40 -28.58
CA ARG A 10 -19.94 40.44 -29.66
C ARG A 10 -18.54 40.62 -30.24
N SER A 11 -18.08 41.88 -30.37
CA SER A 11 -16.72 42.16 -30.84
C SER A 11 -15.64 41.70 -29.84
N LYS A 12 -15.93 41.76 -28.54
CA LYS A 12 -15.05 41.24 -27.48
C LYS A 12 -15.02 39.71 -27.45
N GLU A 13 -16.15 39.03 -27.66
CA GLU A 13 -16.20 37.56 -27.75
C GLU A 13 -15.49 37.03 -29.00
N GLN A 14 -15.69 37.66 -30.17
CA GLN A 14 -14.99 37.27 -31.40
C GLN A 14 -13.47 37.47 -31.29
N ARG A 15 -13.00 38.56 -30.67
CA ARG A 15 -11.56 38.74 -30.40
C ARG A 15 -11.01 37.74 -29.39
N SER A 16 -11.82 37.30 -28.42
CA SER A 16 -11.43 36.26 -27.46
C SER A 16 -11.32 34.88 -28.12
N GLU A 17 -12.21 34.55 -29.05
CA GLU A 17 -12.15 33.31 -29.84
C GLU A 17 -11.01 33.31 -30.85
N GLU A 18 -10.73 34.43 -31.53
CA GLU A 18 -9.56 34.56 -32.41
C GLU A 18 -8.25 34.50 -31.63
N GLN A 19 -8.17 35.08 -30.43
CA GLN A 19 -7.02 34.94 -29.54
C GLN A 19 -6.84 33.51 -29.02
N ARG A 20 -7.94 32.78 -28.72
CA ARG A 20 -7.89 31.35 -28.36
C ARG A 20 -7.51 30.46 -29.54
N SER A 21 -7.95 30.78 -30.76
CA SER A 21 -7.59 30.09 -31.99
C SER A 21 -6.12 30.31 -32.36
N MET A 22 -5.61 31.54 -32.23
CA MET A 22 -4.18 31.83 -32.43
C MET A 22 -3.31 31.24 -31.33
N ALA A 23 -3.75 31.22 -30.07
CA ALA A 23 -3.04 30.52 -28.99
C ALA A 23 -3.01 29.00 -29.23
N GLY A 24 -4.11 28.40 -29.70
CA GLY A 24 -4.16 26.98 -30.09
C GLY A 24 -3.26 26.65 -31.29
N GLN A 25 -3.15 27.54 -32.28
CA GLN A 25 -2.24 27.39 -33.42
C GLN A 25 -0.77 27.61 -33.05
N LEU A 26 -0.45 28.52 -32.12
CA LEU A 26 0.91 28.74 -31.60
C LEU A 26 1.39 27.58 -30.73
N VAL A 27 0.51 26.99 -29.90
CA VAL A 27 0.81 25.77 -29.12
C VAL A 27 1.03 24.58 -30.05
N GLY A 28 0.20 24.42 -31.09
CA GLY A 28 0.38 23.38 -32.11
C GLY A 28 1.63 23.50 -32.97
N ALA A 29 2.19 24.71 -33.13
CA ALA A 29 3.41 24.96 -33.91
C ALA A 29 4.71 24.78 -33.11
N LEU A 30 4.67 24.89 -31.77
CA LEU A 30 5.82 24.67 -30.88
C LEU A 30 5.95 23.21 -30.41
N GLN A 31 4.87 22.44 -30.46
CA GLN A 31 4.83 21.02 -30.07
C GLN A 31 5.80 20.11 -30.86
N PRO A 32 5.92 20.23 -32.21
CA PRO A 32 6.84 19.40 -32.98
C PRO A 32 8.31 19.68 -32.65
N VAL A 33 8.62 20.88 -32.16
CA VAL A 33 9.96 21.28 -31.74
C VAL A 33 10.29 20.66 -30.38
N VAL A 34 9.35 20.68 -29.43
CA VAL A 34 9.49 20.03 -28.11
C VAL A 34 9.63 18.51 -28.26
N ASP A 35 8.77 17.89 -29.06
CA ASP A 35 8.82 16.43 -29.32
C ASP A 35 10.12 16.02 -30.05
N ALA A 36 10.61 16.84 -30.99
CA ALA A 36 11.87 16.59 -31.70
C ALA A 36 13.11 16.84 -30.82
N GLN A 37 13.01 17.68 -29.80
CA GLN A 37 14.11 18.00 -28.89
C GLN A 37 14.23 16.96 -27.75
N ILE A 38 13.09 16.50 -27.21
CA ILE A 38 12.98 15.37 -26.26
C ILE A 38 13.43 14.05 -26.91
N ALA A 39 13.03 13.79 -28.16
CA ALA A 39 13.45 12.59 -28.89
C ALA A 39 14.96 12.54 -29.21
N ARG A 40 15.67 13.69 -29.20
CA ARG A 40 17.12 13.76 -29.46
C ARG A 40 17.98 13.59 -28.21
N THR A 41 17.42 13.75 -27.01
CA THR A 41 18.16 13.69 -25.72
C THR A 41 18.01 12.35 -24.99
N GLY A 42 17.09 11.47 -25.42
CA GLY A 42 16.79 10.22 -24.69
C GLY A 42 15.94 10.47 -23.44
N GLU A 43 15.34 11.65 -23.33
CA GLU A 43 14.39 12.03 -22.29
C GLU A 43 12.98 11.63 -22.76
N TRP A 44 12.12 11.21 -21.83
CA TRP A 44 10.70 10.95 -22.08
C TRP A 44 9.86 12.20 -21.80
N GLY A 45 10.25 13.02 -20.82
CA GLY A 45 9.63 14.30 -20.53
C GLY A 45 10.39 15.04 -19.42
N ARG A 46 9.99 16.28 -19.12
CA ARG A 46 10.55 17.07 -18.01
C ARG A 46 9.51 17.94 -17.32
N VAL A 47 9.81 18.37 -16.11
CA VAL A 47 9.01 19.35 -15.35
C VAL A 47 9.91 20.20 -14.46
N GLN A 48 9.48 21.42 -14.16
CA GLN A 48 10.16 22.29 -13.20
C GLN A 48 9.51 22.16 -11.82
N LEU A 49 10.21 21.53 -10.87
CA LEU A 49 9.81 21.45 -9.47
C LEU A 49 10.15 22.76 -8.76
N ARG A 50 9.14 23.46 -8.26
CA ARG A 50 9.31 24.67 -7.45
C ARG A 50 9.24 24.32 -5.97
N ILE A 51 10.30 24.66 -5.24
CA ILE A 51 10.40 24.53 -3.79
C ILE A 51 10.37 25.94 -3.19
N TYR A 52 9.39 26.23 -2.34
CA TYR A 52 9.20 27.58 -1.78
C TYR A 52 8.78 27.55 -0.31
N ASN A 53 8.94 28.69 0.37
CA ASN A 53 8.37 28.89 1.71
C ASN A 53 7.05 29.66 1.57
N PRO A 54 5.90 29.09 2.01
CA PRO A 54 4.57 29.71 1.83
C PRO A 54 4.43 31.06 2.54
N TRP A 55 5.22 31.33 3.59
CA TRP A 55 5.13 32.56 4.40
C TRP A 55 6.01 33.70 3.91
N ARG A 56 6.82 33.50 2.85
CA ARG A 56 7.79 34.48 2.34
C ARG A 56 7.62 34.82 0.85
N SER A 57 6.49 34.45 0.24
CA SER A 57 6.19 34.85 -1.14
C SER A 57 5.72 36.30 -1.20
N GLY A 58 6.67 37.23 -1.18
CA GLY A 58 6.46 38.67 -1.35
C GLY A 58 7.75 39.37 -1.77
N ALA A 59 7.65 40.22 -2.80
CA ALA A 59 8.76 40.94 -3.40
C ALA A 59 9.64 41.70 -2.38
N VAL A 60 10.95 41.68 -2.57
CA VAL A 60 11.88 42.55 -1.83
C VAL A 60 11.80 43.96 -2.41
N PRO A 61 11.43 44.96 -1.59
CA PRO A 61 12.39 46.04 -1.37
C PRO A 61 12.43 46.48 0.11
N GLY A 62 13.63 46.40 0.70
CA GLY A 62 14.03 47.22 1.85
C GLY A 62 13.83 46.62 3.25
N GLY A 63 14.95 46.34 3.92
CA GLY A 63 15.17 46.68 5.33
C GLY A 63 14.45 45.88 6.42
N GLY A 64 15.10 44.81 6.89
CA GLY A 64 15.31 44.52 8.32
C GLY A 64 14.12 44.09 9.19
N THR A 65 14.09 42.80 9.58
CA THR A 65 14.35 42.28 10.95
C THR A 65 13.65 40.90 11.13
N GLY A 66 14.44 39.85 11.41
CA GLY A 66 13.97 38.47 11.62
C GLY A 66 14.55 37.46 10.62
N VAL A 67 15.79 37.00 10.87
CA VAL A 67 16.59 36.16 9.98
C VAL A 67 16.07 34.72 9.96
N GLY A 68 15.09 34.49 9.11
CA GLY A 68 14.90 33.21 8.44
C GLY A 68 15.58 33.28 7.08
N VAL A 69 16.49 32.36 6.79
CA VAL A 69 17.11 32.27 5.46
C VAL A 69 16.05 31.64 4.56
N GLY A 70 15.47 32.38 3.61
CA GLY A 70 14.51 31.77 2.68
C GLY A 70 15.16 30.59 1.93
N ILE A 71 14.40 29.54 1.59
CA ILE A 71 14.93 28.28 1.01
C ILE A 71 15.92 28.49 -0.16
N ALA A 72 15.70 29.51 -1.00
CA ALA A 72 16.63 29.88 -2.07
C ALA A 72 17.98 30.40 -1.53
N ALA A 73 17.96 31.28 -0.53
CA ALA A 73 19.19 31.77 0.11
C ALA A 73 19.93 30.64 0.85
N PHE A 74 19.19 29.68 1.42
CA PHE A 74 19.77 28.51 2.07
C PHE A 74 20.42 27.57 1.05
N TYR A 75 19.75 27.35 -0.09
CA TYR A 75 20.31 26.64 -1.24
C TYR A 75 21.62 27.27 -1.71
N PHE A 76 21.66 28.59 -1.94
CA PHE A 76 22.89 29.24 -2.42
C PHE A 76 24.06 29.22 -1.41
N GLN A 77 23.77 29.09 -0.11
CA GLN A 77 24.80 28.90 0.92
C GLN A 77 25.33 27.45 0.98
N GLN A 78 24.52 26.47 0.58
CA GLN A 78 24.80 25.04 0.72
C GLN A 78 24.43 24.24 -0.54
N VAL A 79 24.85 24.72 -1.71
CA VAL A 79 24.39 24.23 -3.02
C VAL A 79 24.49 22.71 -3.14
N ASP A 80 25.64 22.13 -2.81
CA ASP A 80 25.87 20.70 -2.97
C ASP A 80 25.06 19.85 -1.97
N LEU A 81 24.91 20.32 -0.74
CA LEU A 81 24.15 19.61 0.30
C LEU A 81 22.65 19.63 0.00
N VAL A 82 22.11 20.80 -0.34
CA VAL A 82 20.69 20.94 -0.66
C VAL A 82 20.37 20.20 -1.97
N ARG A 83 21.26 20.23 -2.96
CA ARG A 83 21.12 19.41 -4.18
C ARG A 83 21.05 17.92 -3.85
N GLN A 84 21.92 17.40 -2.99
CA GLN A 84 21.86 15.99 -2.57
C GLN A 84 20.55 15.66 -1.83
N VAL A 85 20.04 16.57 -1.02
CA VAL A 85 18.74 16.41 -0.34
C VAL A 85 17.61 16.29 -1.35
N ILE A 86 17.56 17.16 -2.36
CA ILE A 86 16.54 17.12 -3.40
C ILE A 86 16.65 15.82 -4.20
N ARG A 87 17.87 15.41 -4.55
CA ARG A 87 18.14 14.13 -5.21
C ARG A 87 17.61 12.95 -4.41
N ARG A 88 17.94 12.84 -3.12
CA ARG A 88 17.42 11.76 -2.26
C ARG A 88 15.89 11.76 -2.11
N SER A 89 15.27 12.93 -2.23
CA SER A 89 13.83 13.08 -2.07
C SER A 89 13.04 12.79 -3.35
N VAL A 90 13.65 12.97 -4.51
CA VAL A 90 13.00 12.88 -5.83
C VAL A 90 13.50 11.68 -6.63
N GLU A 91 14.81 11.47 -6.68
CA GLU A 91 15.43 10.48 -7.56
C GLU A 91 15.14 9.05 -7.12
N ARG A 92 14.90 8.20 -8.12
CA ARG A 92 14.75 6.76 -7.92
C ARG A 92 15.81 6.02 -8.72
N TRP A 93 16.81 5.52 -8.01
CA TRP A 93 17.92 4.75 -8.57
C TRP A 93 17.55 3.27 -8.70
N ASP A 94 18.00 2.62 -9.78
CA ASP A 94 18.01 1.16 -9.90
C ASP A 94 19.31 0.62 -9.27
N PRO A 95 19.25 -0.07 -8.10
CA PRO A 95 20.44 -0.55 -7.41
C PRO A 95 21.29 -1.56 -8.20
N ASP A 96 20.72 -2.17 -9.25
CA ASP A 96 21.34 -3.27 -10.01
C ASP A 96 21.78 -2.84 -11.39
N ASN A 97 21.43 -1.61 -11.75
CA ASN A 97 22.00 -0.94 -12.88
C ASN A 97 22.43 0.47 -12.43
N PRO A 98 23.50 0.57 -11.59
CA PRO A 98 23.99 1.86 -11.11
C PRO A 98 24.50 2.77 -12.24
N ASN A 99 24.66 2.21 -13.44
CA ASN A 99 25.04 2.93 -14.65
C ASN A 99 23.83 3.55 -15.38
N GLN A 100 22.61 3.21 -15.00
CA GLN A 100 21.39 3.82 -15.53
C GLN A 100 21.07 5.10 -14.75
N PRO A 101 20.70 6.20 -15.41
CA PRO A 101 20.24 7.40 -14.72
C PRO A 101 19.00 7.09 -13.87
N ALA A 102 18.86 7.83 -12.76
CA ALA A 102 17.65 7.75 -11.94
C ALA A 102 16.41 8.10 -12.77
N ASP A 103 15.26 7.53 -12.44
CA ASP A 103 14.02 7.85 -13.12
C ASP A 103 12.86 7.97 -12.12
N PRO A 104 12.47 9.19 -11.73
CA PRO A 104 12.92 10.50 -12.24
C PRO A 104 14.36 10.88 -11.84
N GLU A 105 15.03 11.70 -12.66
CA GLU A 105 16.33 12.32 -12.38
C GLU A 105 16.18 13.80 -12.01
N VAL A 106 17.00 14.31 -11.09
CA VAL A 106 17.06 15.75 -10.78
C VAL A 106 18.20 16.41 -11.56
N GLY A 107 17.84 17.31 -12.46
CA GLY A 107 18.77 18.03 -13.32
C GLY A 107 19.59 19.10 -12.58
N LEU A 108 20.59 19.64 -13.28
CA LEU A 108 21.68 20.43 -12.69
C LEU A 108 21.40 21.94 -12.57
N GLU A 109 20.40 22.45 -13.29
CA GLU A 109 20.13 23.89 -13.42
C GLU A 109 19.18 24.39 -12.32
N VAL A 110 19.49 25.50 -11.66
CA VAL A 110 18.57 26.18 -10.73
C VAL A 110 18.50 27.65 -11.10
N GLN A 111 17.29 28.16 -11.34
CA GLN A 111 17.07 29.59 -11.60
C GLN A 111 17.17 30.41 -10.31
N VAL A 112 17.72 31.63 -10.40
CA VAL A 112 17.96 32.52 -9.26
C VAL A 112 16.65 33.18 -8.80
N GLY A 113 16.31 33.08 -7.50
CA GLY A 113 15.20 33.80 -6.85
C GLY A 113 14.10 32.92 -6.23
N SER A 114 13.96 31.69 -6.70
CA SER A 114 13.18 30.59 -6.11
C SER A 114 13.80 29.27 -6.53
N LEU A 115 13.84 28.25 -5.68
CA LEU A 115 14.47 26.97 -6.00
C LEU A 115 13.60 26.21 -7.01
N LEU A 116 13.79 26.53 -8.29
CA LEU A 116 13.18 25.86 -9.43
C LEU A 116 14.16 24.81 -9.94
N VAL A 117 13.76 23.55 -9.87
CA VAL A 117 14.62 22.39 -10.11
C VAL A 117 14.04 21.55 -11.24
N PRO A 118 14.78 21.30 -12.33
CA PRO A 118 14.34 20.43 -13.38
C PRO A 118 14.31 18.98 -12.89
N VAL A 119 13.19 18.31 -13.15
CA VAL A 119 13.01 16.88 -12.95
C VAL A 119 12.80 16.25 -14.32
N ILE A 120 13.70 15.34 -14.67
CA ILE A 120 13.77 14.68 -15.98
C ILE A 120 13.19 13.28 -15.83
N PHE A 121 12.33 12.89 -16.76
CA PHE A 121 11.75 11.55 -16.84
C PHE A 121 12.41 10.84 -18.00
N HIS A 122 12.96 9.66 -17.76
CA HIS A 122 13.45 8.76 -18.82
C HIS A 122 12.40 7.73 -19.23
N SER A 123 11.31 7.62 -18.48
CA SER A 123 10.17 6.78 -18.84
C SER A 123 8.83 7.35 -18.37
N ARG A 124 7.74 6.81 -18.93
CA ARG A 124 6.38 7.07 -18.42
C ARG A 124 6.23 6.71 -16.95
N LEU A 125 6.94 5.69 -16.47
CA LEU A 125 6.90 5.26 -15.08
C LEU A 125 7.55 6.29 -14.14
N GLY A 126 8.69 6.87 -14.54
CA GLY A 126 9.33 7.94 -13.77
C GLY A 126 8.40 9.14 -13.62
N TYR A 127 7.69 9.49 -14.69
CA TYR A 127 6.63 10.49 -14.66
C TYR A 127 5.48 10.10 -13.71
N ASP A 128 4.88 8.91 -13.87
CA ASP A 128 3.74 8.49 -13.04
C ASP A 128 4.12 8.43 -11.54
N TYR A 129 5.35 7.99 -11.23
CA TYR A 129 5.90 8.01 -9.87
C TYR A 129 6.05 9.45 -9.36
N PHE A 130 6.71 10.32 -10.12
CA PHE A 130 6.93 11.71 -9.71
C PHE A 130 5.61 12.47 -9.51
N SER A 131 4.67 12.35 -10.45
CA SER A 131 3.34 12.93 -10.34
C SER A 131 2.59 12.41 -9.12
N SER A 132 2.75 11.14 -8.75
CA SER A 132 2.17 10.58 -7.53
C SER A 132 2.77 11.17 -6.26
N ILE A 133 4.10 11.31 -6.17
CA ILE A 133 4.75 11.86 -4.97
C ILE A 133 4.57 13.37 -4.83
N LEU A 134 4.45 14.09 -5.96
CA LEU A 134 4.19 15.52 -6.00
C LEU A 134 2.77 15.85 -5.53
N ASN A 135 1.77 15.10 -5.98
CA ASN A 135 0.37 15.30 -5.59
C ASN A 135 0.04 14.72 -4.20
N GLY A 136 0.98 14.02 -3.58
CA GLY A 136 0.84 13.45 -2.24
C GLY A 136 1.65 14.22 -1.18
N PRO A 137 1.48 13.90 0.12
CA PRO A 137 2.26 14.53 1.19
C PRO A 137 3.73 14.06 1.20
N PHE A 138 4.06 13.01 0.45
CA PHE A 138 5.36 12.33 0.48
C PHE A 138 6.52 13.28 0.13
N LEU A 139 6.49 13.92 -1.04
CA LEU A 139 7.62 14.74 -1.50
C LEU A 139 7.89 15.89 -0.52
N LYS A 140 6.82 16.53 -0.03
CA LYS A 140 6.89 17.58 0.98
C LYS A 140 7.47 17.08 2.30
N ALA A 141 7.01 15.93 2.80
CA ALA A 141 7.50 15.34 4.05
C ALA A 141 8.98 14.92 3.96
N CYS A 142 9.37 14.26 2.86
CA CYS A 142 10.76 13.86 2.61
C CYS A 142 11.69 15.07 2.52
N LEU A 143 11.31 16.09 1.73
CA LEU A 143 12.11 17.31 1.63
C LEU A 143 12.22 18.01 2.99
N THR A 144 11.13 18.12 3.75
CA THR A 144 11.16 18.73 5.09
C THR A 144 12.11 17.99 6.02
N ALA A 145 12.01 16.65 6.08
CA ALA A 145 12.85 15.83 6.95
C ALA A 145 14.34 15.82 6.55
N GLU A 146 14.65 15.80 5.25
CA GLU A 146 16.03 15.85 4.76
C GLU A 146 16.65 17.25 4.89
N LEU A 147 15.86 18.31 4.70
CA LEU A 147 16.29 19.69 4.90
C LEU A 147 16.57 20.01 6.38
N GLU A 148 15.78 19.45 7.30
CA GLU A 148 16.00 19.57 8.75
C GLU A 148 17.38 19.00 9.15
N LYS A 149 17.79 17.87 8.55
CA LYS A 149 19.10 17.23 8.82
C LYS A 149 20.30 18.13 8.48
N ILE A 150 20.14 19.03 7.51
CA ILE A 150 21.19 19.98 7.10
C ILE A 150 21.01 21.38 7.72
N GLY A 151 20.07 21.53 8.66
CA GLY A 151 19.88 22.73 9.46
C GLY A 151 18.83 23.71 8.95
N TYR A 152 17.99 23.32 7.99
CA TYR A 152 16.85 24.12 7.55
C TYR A 152 15.56 23.71 8.27
N THR A 153 15.11 24.54 9.21
CA THR A 153 13.98 24.22 10.10
C THR A 153 12.68 24.95 9.73
N GLU A 154 12.65 25.69 8.62
CA GLU A 154 11.43 26.38 8.18
C GLU A 154 10.51 25.48 7.37
N THR A 155 9.23 25.85 7.27
CA THR A 155 8.24 25.12 6.47
C THR A 155 8.50 25.28 4.98
N VAL A 156 8.45 24.16 4.25
CA VAL A 156 8.60 24.10 2.79
C VAL A 156 7.32 23.62 2.14
N ASP A 157 7.02 24.15 0.97
CA ASP A 157 5.95 23.68 0.09
C ASP A 157 6.48 23.45 -1.32
N VAL A 158 5.78 22.59 -2.07
CA VAL A 158 6.21 22.14 -3.39
C VAL A 158 5.09 22.28 -4.41
N SER A 159 5.44 22.78 -5.59
CA SER A 159 4.57 22.80 -6.76
C SER A 159 5.37 22.44 -8.01
N ALA A 160 4.69 22.10 -9.10
CA ALA A 160 5.35 21.85 -10.38
C ALA A 160 4.83 22.82 -11.44
N GLU A 161 5.75 23.34 -12.23
CA GLU A 161 5.51 24.28 -13.32
C GLU A 161 6.13 23.72 -14.61
N GLN A 162 5.68 24.22 -15.77
CA GLN A 162 6.31 23.93 -17.08
C GLN A 162 6.47 22.42 -17.36
N TRP A 163 5.35 21.69 -17.35
CA TRP A 163 5.33 20.29 -17.79
C TRP A 163 5.58 20.19 -19.29
N GLU A 164 6.64 19.48 -19.66
CA GLU A 164 6.99 19.17 -21.04
C GLU A 164 6.97 17.66 -21.21
N VAL A 165 5.78 17.15 -21.51
CA VAL A 165 5.49 15.71 -21.57
C VAL A 165 4.79 15.44 -22.91
N PRO A 166 5.10 14.32 -23.60
CA PRO A 166 4.41 13.96 -24.83
C PRO A 166 2.90 13.94 -24.60
N THR A 167 2.13 14.57 -25.48
CA THR A 167 0.67 14.64 -25.37
C THR A 167 0.11 13.22 -25.46
N VAL A 168 -0.27 12.64 -24.33
CA VAL A 168 -1.09 11.44 -24.32
C VAL A 168 -2.45 11.85 -24.86
N ALA A 169 -2.89 11.24 -25.94
CA ALA A 169 -4.23 11.46 -26.50
C ALA A 169 -5.29 10.92 -25.53
N GLU A 170 -5.55 11.65 -24.45
CA GLU A 170 -6.60 11.34 -23.46
C GLU A 170 -8.01 11.59 -24.03
N ASP A 171 -8.15 12.24 -25.18
CA ASP A 171 -9.44 12.54 -25.84
C ASP A 171 -10.06 11.40 -26.67
N ARG A 172 -9.47 10.19 -26.70
CA ARG A 172 -10.08 9.02 -27.38
C ARG A 172 -10.71 7.98 -26.46
N ILE A 173 -10.63 8.15 -25.14
CA ILE A 173 -11.24 7.21 -24.18
C ILE A 173 -12.76 7.47 -24.04
N ALA A 174 -13.27 8.64 -24.45
CA ALA A 174 -14.69 8.97 -24.35
C ALA A 174 -15.57 8.53 -25.53
N ALA A 175 -15.01 8.03 -26.65
CA ALA A 175 -15.80 7.74 -27.88
C ALA A 175 -15.58 6.35 -28.51
N GLY A 176 -14.87 5.44 -27.84
CA GLY A 176 -14.48 4.13 -28.38
C GLY A 176 -15.14 2.91 -27.73
N LEU A 177 -16.34 3.04 -27.15
CA LEU A 177 -17.07 1.92 -26.55
C LEU A 177 -17.88 1.13 -27.60
N VAL A 178 -17.29 0.70 -28.73
CA VAL A 178 -17.88 -0.35 -29.59
C VAL A 178 -16.80 -1.11 -30.37
N LYS A 179 -16.68 -2.42 -30.08
CA LYS A 179 -16.07 -3.51 -30.88
C LYS A 179 -14.58 -3.39 -31.30
N GLY A 180 -13.76 -4.21 -30.64
CA GLY A 180 -13.03 -5.28 -31.33
C GLY A 180 -11.55 -5.07 -31.66
N VAL A 181 -10.76 -6.00 -31.11
CA VAL A 181 -9.48 -6.57 -31.61
C VAL A 181 -8.16 -5.99 -31.05
N THR A 182 -7.78 -6.56 -29.90
CA THR A 182 -6.59 -7.42 -29.68
C THR A 182 -5.20 -6.93 -30.12
N ARG A 183 -4.36 -6.51 -29.14
CA ARG A 183 -3.04 -7.12 -28.83
C ARG A 183 -2.43 -6.49 -27.57
N GLN A 184 -2.88 -6.88 -26.39
CA GLN A 184 -2.21 -6.55 -25.12
C GLN A 184 -2.08 -7.79 -24.26
N ASN A 185 -0.91 -7.89 -23.63
CA ASN A 185 -0.35 -9.13 -23.09
C ASN A 185 -1.15 -9.69 -21.90
N LYS A 186 -1.12 -11.01 -21.83
CA LYS A 186 -1.83 -11.98 -20.98
C LYS A 186 -1.66 -11.84 -19.44
N MET A 187 -1.23 -10.68 -18.93
CA MET A 187 -0.80 -10.48 -17.54
C MET A 187 -1.87 -9.85 -16.64
N GLU A 188 -2.93 -9.28 -17.22
CA GLU A 188 -3.97 -8.56 -16.47
C GLU A 188 -5.02 -9.49 -15.82
N ASP A 189 -5.25 -10.68 -16.38
CA ASP A 189 -6.15 -11.68 -15.79
C ASP A 189 -5.52 -12.38 -14.56
N ASP A 190 -4.19 -12.35 -14.44
CA ASP A 190 -3.39 -13.06 -13.42
C ASP A 190 -3.33 -12.37 -12.03
N LEU A 191 -3.88 -11.17 -11.89
CA LEU A 191 -3.77 -10.34 -10.66
C LEU A 191 -5.07 -10.23 -9.85
N THR A 192 -6.16 -10.86 -10.30
CA THR A 192 -7.54 -10.54 -9.87
C THR A 192 -8.09 -11.34 -8.69
N GLN A 193 -7.48 -12.43 -8.24
CA GLN A 193 -7.99 -13.21 -7.11
C GLN A 193 -7.24 -12.94 -5.80
N VAL A 194 -7.59 -11.83 -5.15
CA VAL A 194 -7.25 -11.57 -3.75
C VAL A 194 -8.26 -12.31 -2.87
N THR A 195 -7.87 -13.46 -2.32
CA THR A 195 -8.61 -14.07 -1.22
C THR A 195 -7.81 -13.90 0.06
N SER A 196 -8.40 -13.20 1.02
CA SER A 196 -7.83 -13.00 2.35
C SER A 196 -7.62 -14.35 3.06
N PRO A 197 -6.54 -14.50 3.86
CA PRO A 197 -6.37 -15.62 4.78
C PRO A 197 -7.60 -15.81 5.69
N VAL A 198 -8.25 -14.72 6.10
CA VAL A 198 -9.42 -14.73 7.00
C VAL A 198 -10.67 -15.24 6.27
N LYS A 199 -10.91 -14.80 5.03
CA LYS A 199 -12.03 -15.30 4.20
C LYS A 199 -11.86 -16.77 3.80
N LYS A 200 -10.63 -17.23 3.55
CA LYS A 200 -10.38 -18.64 3.22
C LYS A 200 -10.49 -19.59 4.40
N LEU A 201 -10.11 -19.15 5.61
CA LEU A 201 -10.35 -19.91 6.83
C LEU A 201 -11.85 -20.21 7.01
N GLN A 202 -12.69 -19.22 6.71
CA GLN A 202 -14.15 -19.34 6.77
C GLN A 202 -14.67 -20.44 5.81
N GLU A 203 -14.18 -20.49 4.57
CA GLU A 203 -14.55 -21.54 3.59
C GLU A 203 -14.12 -22.96 4.05
N THR A 204 -12.96 -23.09 4.68
CA THR A 204 -12.50 -24.38 5.27
C THR A 204 -13.22 -24.80 6.54
N LEU A 205 -13.77 -23.85 7.32
CA LEU A 205 -14.52 -24.16 8.55
C LEU A 205 -15.97 -24.56 8.25
N TYR A 206 -16.56 -24.06 7.16
CA TYR A 206 -17.91 -24.46 6.73
C TYR A 206 -17.96 -25.77 5.93
N THR A 207 -16.82 -26.36 5.57
CA THR A 207 -16.75 -27.62 4.79
C THR A 207 -16.59 -28.88 5.65
N THR A 208 -16.65 -28.76 6.98
CA THR A 208 -16.61 -29.93 7.88
C THR A 208 -17.96 -30.56 8.20
N ASP A 209 -19.07 -30.01 7.70
CA ASP A 209 -20.42 -30.60 7.85
C ASP A 209 -21.10 -30.77 6.48
N ALA A 210 -20.69 -31.77 5.69
CA ALA A 210 -21.53 -32.34 4.64
C ALA A 210 -21.06 -33.75 4.28
N GLU A 211 -21.97 -34.70 4.46
CA GLU A 211 -21.80 -36.13 4.25
C GLU A 211 -21.46 -36.50 2.80
N ASN A 212 -20.40 -37.30 2.66
CA ASN A 212 -20.30 -38.53 1.87
C ASN A 212 -21.06 -38.64 0.51
N SER A 213 -20.31 -38.70 -0.59
CA SER A 213 -20.34 -39.86 -1.53
C SER A 213 -19.39 -39.68 -2.72
N GLY A 214 -18.50 -40.68 -2.92
CA GLY A 214 -17.82 -40.94 -4.20
C GLY A 214 -16.31 -40.72 -4.24
N ALA A 215 -15.53 -41.65 -3.70
CA ALA A 215 -14.10 -41.85 -3.99
C ALA A 215 -13.95 -43.01 -5.02
N PRO A 216 -12.78 -43.28 -5.66
CA PRO A 216 -11.44 -42.83 -5.24
C PRO A 216 -10.41 -42.44 -6.33
N GLY A 217 -9.33 -41.84 -5.85
CA GLY A 217 -8.07 -41.63 -6.57
C GLY A 217 -7.01 -40.90 -5.74
N SER A 218 -6.54 -41.57 -4.67
CA SER A 218 -5.30 -41.40 -3.85
C SER A 218 -4.52 -40.08 -3.82
N ASP A 219 -4.53 -39.40 -2.66
CA ASP A 219 -3.33 -38.88 -1.95
C ASP A 219 -3.72 -38.19 -0.61
N LEU A 220 -4.38 -38.94 0.29
CA LEU A 220 -4.80 -38.45 1.62
C LEU A 220 -4.21 -39.27 2.79
N ALA A 221 -3.09 -39.96 2.57
CA ALA A 221 -2.48 -40.82 3.60
C ALA A 221 -1.68 -40.08 4.69
N ALA A 222 -1.61 -38.73 4.70
CA ALA A 222 -0.77 -37.99 5.64
C ALA A 222 -1.51 -37.34 6.83
N LEU A 223 -2.83 -37.54 7.00
CA LEU A 223 -3.61 -36.89 8.07
C LEU A 223 -4.21 -37.86 9.11
N SER A 224 -3.77 -39.12 9.15
CA SER A 224 -4.28 -40.13 10.09
C SER A 224 -3.25 -40.56 11.14
N ILE A 225 -2.89 -39.66 12.06
CA ILE A 225 -2.40 -39.98 13.41
C ILE A 225 -2.84 -38.78 14.27
N PHE A 226 -3.91 -38.81 15.07
CA PHE A 226 -4.16 -39.61 16.26
C PHE A 226 -5.69 -39.66 16.54
N THR A 227 -6.22 -40.85 16.79
CA THR A 227 -7.52 -41.07 17.43
C THR A 227 -7.37 -41.24 18.93
N SER A 228 -8.38 -40.73 19.64
CA SER A 228 -8.88 -41.02 21.00
C SER A 228 -8.05 -41.88 21.96
N ASP A 229 -7.82 -41.33 23.15
CA ASP A 229 -7.98 -42.05 24.41
C ASP A 229 -8.97 -41.26 25.27
N GLU A 230 -10.08 -41.91 25.64
CA GLU A 230 -11.04 -41.45 26.66
C GLU A 230 -10.54 -41.80 28.07
N ASP A 231 -11.07 -41.04 29.04
CA ASP A 231 -10.73 -40.96 30.47
C ASP A 231 -10.89 -42.27 31.29
N PRO A 232 -10.60 -42.26 32.61
CA PRO A 232 -11.72 -42.03 33.53
C PRO A 232 -11.43 -41.28 34.86
N GLN A 233 -12.51 -40.68 35.40
CA GLN A 233 -12.77 -40.25 36.80
C GLN A 233 -12.05 -38.99 37.31
N GLY A 234 -12.67 -38.03 37.99
CA GLY A 234 -14.02 -37.90 38.55
C GLY A 234 -13.99 -36.71 39.52
N GLY A 235 -14.96 -35.81 39.44
CA GLY A 235 -15.00 -34.61 40.30
C GLY A 235 -16.17 -33.70 39.93
N LYS A 236 -17.40 -34.22 40.08
CA LYS A 236 -18.62 -33.41 40.13
C LYS A 236 -18.60 -32.64 41.45
N GLU A 237 -18.61 -31.31 41.37
CA GLU A 237 -19.18 -30.48 42.42
C GLU A 237 -20.35 -29.72 41.83
N TYR A 238 -21.55 -30.18 42.21
CA TYR A 238 -22.77 -29.39 42.15
C TYR A 238 -22.91 -28.71 43.51
N ASP A 239 -23.08 -27.38 43.51
CA ASP A 239 -24.03 -26.68 44.38
C ASP A 239 -24.27 -25.29 43.76
N SER A 240 -25.41 -25.03 43.13
CA SER A 240 -26.71 -24.73 43.75
C SER A 240 -26.68 -23.52 44.68
N SER A 241 -26.76 -22.31 44.11
CA SER A 241 -27.47 -21.21 44.76
C SER A 241 -28.19 -20.35 43.72
N SER A 242 -29.50 -20.23 43.92
CA SER A 242 -30.43 -19.50 43.07
C SER A 242 -30.08 -18.02 42.94
N GLY A 243 -30.17 -17.49 41.73
CA GLY A 243 -30.12 -16.07 41.47
C GLY A 243 -30.41 -15.81 40.00
N LYS A 244 -31.43 -14.99 39.72
CA LYS A 244 -31.76 -14.50 38.36
C LYS A 244 -30.55 -13.75 37.79
N GLY A 245 -29.62 -14.47 37.19
CA GLY A 245 -28.50 -13.91 36.46
C GLY A 245 -28.90 -13.65 35.02
N LYS A 246 -28.70 -12.42 34.53
CA LYS A 246 -28.62 -12.13 33.09
C LYS A 246 -27.77 -13.22 32.42
N PRO A 247 -28.10 -13.68 31.19
CA PRO A 247 -27.25 -14.64 30.50
C PRO A 247 -25.82 -14.09 30.49
N LYS A 248 -24.89 -14.82 31.12
CA LYS A 248 -23.46 -14.46 31.10
C LYS A 248 -23.05 -14.43 29.63
N GLN A 249 -22.92 -13.23 29.08
CA GLN A 249 -22.44 -13.03 27.73
C GLN A 249 -21.05 -13.67 27.69
N LYS A 250 -20.88 -14.72 26.87
CA LYS A 250 -19.58 -15.36 26.68
C LYS A 250 -18.60 -14.25 26.25
N ARG A 251 -17.46 -14.14 26.94
CA ARG A 251 -16.41 -13.21 26.53
C ARG A 251 -16.05 -13.48 25.07
N PRO A 252 -15.86 -12.45 24.24
CA PRO A 252 -15.32 -12.60 22.90
C PRO A 252 -14.03 -13.42 22.94
N GLN A 253 -13.98 -14.53 22.22
CA GLN A 253 -12.83 -15.42 22.15
C GLN A 253 -12.60 -15.88 20.72
N ILE A 254 -11.38 -15.66 20.24
CA ILE A 254 -10.94 -16.06 18.91
C ILE A 254 -10.59 -17.54 18.96
N SER A 255 -11.47 -18.36 18.40
CA SER A 255 -11.30 -19.83 18.34
C SER A 255 -9.98 -20.30 17.72
N LEU A 256 -9.40 -19.48 16.82
CA LEU A 256 -8.13 -19.74 16.15
C LEU A 256 -6.92 -19.75 17.09
N ALA A 257 -6.98 -19.07 18.24
CA ALA A 257 -5.87 -19.01 19.18
C ALA A 257 -5.45 -20.40 19.68
N ALA A 258 -6.41 -21.32 19.86
CA ALA A 258 -6.15 -22.69 20.28
C ALA A 258 -5.27 -23.45 19.28
N ARG A 259 -5.41 -23.18 17.97
CA ARG A 259 -4.65 -23.84 16.90
C ARG A 259 -3.18 -23.40 16.88
N LEU A 260 -2.86 -22.22 17.40
CA LEU A 260 -1.49 -21.70 17.47
C LEU A 260 -0.72 -22.15 18.72
N LYS A 261 -1.39 -22.69 19.74
CA LYS A 261 -0.74 -23.06 21.02
C LYS A 261 0.42 -24.05 20.84
N ARG A 262 0.30 -24.99 19.89
CA ARG A 262 1.36 -25.97 19.58
C ARG A 262 2.56 -25.36 18.85
N HIS A 263 2.42 -24.15 18.33
CA HIS A 263 3.45 -23.41 17.61
C HIS A 263 3.90 -22.15 18.35
N LYS A 264 3.65 -22.04 19.66
CA LYS A 264 3.90 -20.82 20.47
C LYS A 264 5.33 -20.27 20.38
N ASP A 265 6.30 -21.12 20.05
CA ASP A 265 7.72 -20.76 19.92
C ASP A 265 8.06 -20.16 18.54
N SER A 266 7.15 -20.27 17.56
CA SER A 266 7.26 -19.60 16.26
C SER A 266 7.08 -18.08 16.42
N PRO A 267 7.97 -17.24 15.83
CA PRO A 267 7.84 -15.79 15.88
C PRO A 267 6.48 -15.29 15.36
N THR A 268 6.01 -15.85 14.24
CA THR A 268 4.71 -15.48 13.64
C THR A 268 3.55 -15.94 14.52
N ALA A 269 3.60 -17.13 15.11
CA ALA A 269 2.55 -17.59 16.01
C ALA A 269 2.46 -16.73 17.27
N LYS A 270 3.60 -16.33 17.84
CA LYS A 270 3.68 -15.44 19.00
C LYS A 270 3.06 -14.07 18.70
N ALA A 271 3.40 -13.47 17.56
CA ALA A 271 2.82 -12.20 17.12
C ALA A 271 1.30 -12.31 16.94
N MET A 272 0.81 -13.38 16.30
CA MET A 272 -0.63 -13.61 16.10
C MET A 272 -1.38 -13.85 17.42
N LEU A 273 -0.79 -14.59 18.37
CA LEU A 273 -1.38 -14.79 19.69
C LEU A 273 -1.46 -13.48 20.48
N GLN A 274 -0.45 -12.62 20.37
CA GLN A 274 -0.48 -11.28 20.97
C GLN A 274 -1.57 -10.41 20.31
N ALA A 275 -1.66 -10.44 18.98
CA ALA A 275 -2.72 -9.75 18.25
C ALA A 275 -4.11 -10.18 18.73
N TYR A 276 -4.36 -11.49 18.84
CA TYR A 276 -5.62 -12.03 19.34
C TYR A 276 -5.91 -11.59 20.77
N SER A 277 -4.89 -11.56 21.64
CA SER A 277 -5.06 -11.09 23.01
C SER A 277 -5.49 -9.61 23.07
N CYS A 278 -4.92 -8.74 22.23
CA CYS A 278 -5.33 -7.34 22.17
C CYS A 278 -6.77 -7.20 21.63
N LEU A 279 -7.10 -7.94 20.57
CA LEU A 279 -8.45 -7.97 19.99
C LEU A 279 -9.51 -8.42 21.03
N GLU A 280 -9.26 -9.51 21.74
CA GLU A 280 -10.16 -10.04 22.77
C GLU A 280 -10.31 -9.07 23.95
N LYS A 281 -9.21 -8.42 24.36
CA LYS A 281 -9.22 -7.41 25.43
C LYS A 281 -10.08 -6.20 25.03
N GLY A 282 -9.85 -5.64 23.84
CA GLY A 282 -10.65 -4.51 23.33
C GLY A 282 -12.12 -4.86 23.18
N ALA A 283 -12.41 -6.05 22.65
CA ALA A 283 -13.77 -6.56 22.52
C ALA A 283 -14.47 -6.73 23.89
N ALA A 284 -13.76 -7.25 24.90
CA ALA A 284 -14.30 -7.38 26.26
C ALA A 284 -14.63 -6.02 26.88
N MET A 285 -13.75 -5.01 26.75
CA MET A 285 -14.00 -3.66 27.26
C MET A 285 -15.24 -3.01 26.62
N LEU A 286 -15.43 -3.21 25.32
CA LEU A 286 -16.61 -2.71 24.60
C LEU A 286 -17.89 -3.40 25.06
N VAL A 287 -17.85 -4.72 25.26
CA VAL A 287 -19.02 -5.49 25.71
C VAL A 287 -19.37 -5.17 27.16
N ASP A 288 -18.37 -5.12 28.06
CA ASP A 288 -18.55 -4.88 29.49
C ASP A 288 -19.08 -3.46 29.77
N SER A 289 -18.66 -2.47 28.97
CA SER A 289 -19.20 -1.09 29.02
C SER A 289 -20.57 -0.94 28.35
N GLY A 290 -21.10 -1.99 27.71
CA GLY A 290 -22.34 -1.90 26.94
C GLY A 290 -22.22 -0.97 25.72
N TYR A 291 -21.03 -0.88 25.12
CA TYR A 291 -20.69 0.00 24.00
C TYR A 291 -20.91 1.50 24.30
N GLN A 292 -20.65 1.92 25.55
CA GLN A 292 -20.76 3.32 25.96
C GLN A 292 -19.41 4.04 26.05
N GLN A 293 -18.29 3.30 26.06
CA GLN A 293 -16.95 3.85 26.23
C GLN A 293 -16.03 3.41 25.07
N GLY A 294 -15.32 4.36 24.47
CA GLY A 294 -14.40 4.10 23.35
C GLY A 294 -13.07 3.44 23.71
N GLU A 295 -12.76 3.18 24.99
CA GLU A 295 -11.43 2.70 25.42
C GLU A 295 -11.00 1.40 24.70
N GLY A 296 -11.92 0.48 24.46
CA GLY A 296 -11.63 -0.79 23.79
C GLY A 296 -11.29 -0.66 22.29
N VAL A 297 -11.58 0.47 21.65
CA VAL A 297 -11.25 0.72 20.22
C VAL A 297 -9.74 0.68 19.99
N ARG A 298 -8.95 1.17 20.95
CA ARG A 298 -7.49 1.19 20.85
C ARG A 298 -6.90 -0.21 20.86
N ASP A 299 -7.33 -1.06 21.79
CA ASP A 299 -6.89 -2.46 21.87
C ASP A 299 -7.32 -3.27 20.63
N LEU A 300 -8.49 -2.98 20.05
CA LEU A 300 -8.89 -3.56 18.76
C LEU A 300 -7.91 -3.18 17.64
N LEU A 301 -7.55 -1.90 17.54
CA LEU A 301 -6.60 -1.45 16.52
C LEU A 301 -5.20 -2.00 16.74
N GLU A 302 -4.71 -2.05 17.97
CA GLU A 302 -3.41 -2.66 18.28
C GLU A 302 -3.37 -4.12 17.82
N GLY A 303 -4.45 -4.86 18.06
CA GLY A 303 -4.62 -6.21 17.54
C GLY A 303 -4.56 -6.29 16.01
N LEU A 304 -5.26 -5.39 15.30
CA LEU A 304 -5.22 -5.33 13.83
C LEU A 304 -3.83 -4.95 13.29
N VAL A 305 -3.12 -4.03 13.95
CA VAL A 305 -1.75 -3.63 13.60
C VAL A 305 -0.78 -4.81 13.77
N LEU A 306 -0.89 -5.57 14.87
CA LEU A 306 -0.05 -6.73 15.15
C LEU A 306 -0.28 -7.90 14.19
N MET A 307 -1.46 -7.99 13.55
CA MET A 307 -1.69 -8.95 12.46
C MET A 307 -0.88 -8.60 11.20
N GLU A 308 -0.30 -7.40 11.12
CA GLU A 308 0.50 -6.80 10.03
C GLU A 308 -0.18 -6.70 8.66
N GLU A 309 -1.11 -7.60 8.34
CA GLU A 309 -1.87 -7.62 7.09
C GLU A 309 -3.35 -7.85 7.38
N VAL A 310 -4.15 -6.81 7.12
CA VAL A 310 -5.61 -6.89 7.16
C VAL A 310 -6.15 -6.27 5.87
N LEU A 311 -6.60 -7.12 4.96
CA LEU A 311 -7.07 -6.69 3.64
C LEU A 311 -8.48 -6.08 3.70
N PRO A 312 -8.91 -5.35 2.66
CA PRO A 312 -10.29 -4.88 2.59
C PRO A 312 -11.31 -6.03 2.77
N GLY A 313 -12.18 -5.89 3.76
CA GLY A 313 -13.18 -6.89 4.17
C GLY A 313 -12.74 -7.82 5.31
N ASP A 314 -11.46 -7.84 5.66
CA ASP A 314 -10.96 -8.72 6.74
C ASP A 314 -11.37 -8.18 8.09
N VAL A 315 -11.33 -6.86 8.27
CA VAL A 315 -11.81 -6.19 9.49
C VAL A 315 -13.25 -6.55 9.79
N GLU A 316 -14.11 -6.62 8.78
CA GLU A 316 -15.51 -7.01 8.98
C GLU A 316 -15.60 -8.45 9.53
N THR A 317 -14.77 -9.35 9.02
CA THR A 317 -14.73 -10.73 9.50
C THR A 317 -14.16 -10.83 10.91
N VAL A 318 -13.05 -10.15 11.18
CA VAL A 318 -12.40 -10.14 12.51
C VAL A 318 -13.33 -9.57 13.57
N LEU A 319 -14.04 -8.48 13.28
CA LEU A 319 -14.90 -7.82 14.26
C LEU A 319 -16.22 -8.58 14.48
N TYR A 320 -16.82 -9.14 13.42
CA TYR A 320 -18.24 -9.54 13.47
C TYR A 320 -18.50 -11.02 13.25
N ALA A 321 -17.55 -11.81 12.75
CA ALA A 321 -17.80 -13.23 12.53
C ALA A 321 -17.90 -14.00 13.85
N GLN A 322 -18.77 -15.00 13.88
CA GLN A 322 -19.05 -15.83 15.06
C GLN A 322 -17.81 -16.54 15.61
N HIS A 323 -16.87 -16.93 14.75
CA HIS A 323 -15.64 -17.63 15.13
C HIS A 323 -14.47 -16.69 15.49
N TRP A 324 -14.70 -15.37 15.40
CA TRP A 324 -13.80 -14.29 15.80
C TRP A 324 -14.36 -13.54 17.03
N LEU A 325 -14.50 -12.22 16.98
CA LEU A 325 -14.93 -11.42 18.12
C LEU A 325 -16.44 -11.36 18.29
N ASN A 326 -17.22 -11.63 17.24
CA ASN A 326 -18.68 -11.65 17.27
C ASN A 326 -19.29 -10.38 17.92
N LEU A 327 -18.75 -9.20 17.59
CA LEU A 327 -19.24 -7.92 18.12
C LEU A 327 -20.58 -7.55 17.50
N ASP A 328 -21.36 -6.75 18.23
CA ASP A 328 -22.57 -6.12 17.69
C ASP A 328 -22.21 -4.95 16.77
N LYS A 329 -22.38 -5.16 15.46
CA LYS A 329 -22.06 -4.18 14.40
C LYS A 329 -22.84 -2.88 14.57
N ALA A 330 -24.11 -2.92 14.96
CA ALA A 330 -24.91 -1.72 15.12
C ALA A 330 -24.43 -0.90 16.32
N LYS A 331 -24.16 -1.56 17.45
CA LYS A 331 -23.67 -0.89 18.65
C LYS A 331 -22.27 -0.32 18.49
N LEU A 332 -21.35 -1.06 17.85
CA LEU A 332 -20.01 -0.53 17.58
C LEU A 332 -20.05 0.69 16.66
N ASN A 333 -20.83 0.66 15.58
CA ASN A 333 -20.97 1.81 14.69
C ASN A 333 -21.61 3.02 15.36
N ASN A 334 -22.59 2.80 16.24
CA ASN A 334 -23.18 3.87 17.04
C ASN A 334 -22.14 4.48 18.00
N LEU A 335 -21.36 3.67 18.71
CA LEU A 335 -20.26 4.14 19.57
C LEU A 335 -19.26 5.00 18.78
N LEU A 336 -18.77 4.49 17.65
CA LEU A 336 -17.81 5.21 16.81
C LEU A 336 -18.37 6.56 16.34
N SER A 337 -19.65 6.60 15.95
CA SER A 337 -20.32 7.82 15.50
C SER A 337 -20.50 8.84 16.63
N THR A 338 -20.75 8.39 17.85
CA THR A 338 -20.87 9.25 19.04
C THR A 338 -19.49 9.82 19.41
N GLU A 339 -18.48 8.96 19.52
CA GLU A 339 -17.09 9.38 19.82
C GLU A 339 -16.56 10.39 18.80
N LEU A 340 -16.87 10.22 17.51
CA LEU A 340 -16.48 11.15 16.46
C LEU A 340 -17.33 12.43 16.43
N ARG A 341 -18.53 12.43 17.01
CA ARG A 341 -19.31 13.65 17.20
C ARG A 341 -18.70 14.52 18.30
N ASP A 342 -18.27 13.88 19.38
CA ASP A 342 -17.69 14.56 20.54
C ASP A 342 -16.23 14.97 20.29
N SER A 343 -15.49 14.15 19.52
CA SER A 343 -14.11 14.41 19.11
C SER A 343 -13.90 14.01 17.65
N ALA A 344 -14.16 14.96 16.75
CA ALA A 344 -14.10 14.76 15.28
C ALA A 344 -12.76 14.20 14.77
N ASN A 345 -11.68 14.44 15.52
CA ASN A 345 -10.33 14.01 15.17
C ASN A 345 -9.85 12.86 16.08
N ASN A 346 -10.75 12.04 16.65
CA ASN A 346 -10.36 10.83 17.38
C ASN A 346 -9.79 9.79 16.39
N THR A 347 -8.46 9.73 16.27
CA THR A 347 -7.75 8.95 15.25
C THR A 347 -7.97 7.44 15.35
N PRO A 348 -8.03 6.80 16.54
CA PRO A 348 -8.50 5.44 16.68
C PRO A 348 -9.89 5.19 16.05
N CYS A 349 -10.88 6.02 16.38
CA CYS A 349 -12.23 5.86 15.84
C CYS A 349 -12.27 6.08 14.33
N LEU A 350 -11.55 7.09 13.82
CA LEU A 350 -11.45 7.36 12.38
C LEU A 350 -10.81 6.18 11.64
N LEU A 351 -9.70 5.63 12.14
CA LEU A 351 -9.03 4.50 11.51
C LEU A 351 -9.91 3.26 11.50
N LEU A 352 -10.53 2.91 12.64
CA LEU A 352 -11.39 1.73 12.70
C LEU A 352 -12.62 1.87 11.77
N GLN A 353 -13.17 3.07 11.63
CA GLN A 353 -14.26 3.34 10.67
C GLN A 353 -13.75 3.22 9.23
N ALA A 354 -12.59 3.79 8.91
CA ALA A 354 -11.99 3.73 7.57
C ALA A 354 -11.70 2.29 7.14
N LEU A 355 -11.13 1.46 8.03
CA LEU A 355 -10.78 0.08 7.73
C LEU A 355 -11.99 -0.86 7.56
N GLN A 356 -13.17 -0.47 8.04
CA GLN A 356 -14.42 -1.20 7.82
C GLN A 356 -15.07 -0.90 6.46
N LEU A 357 -14.68 0.18 5.78
CA LEU A 357 -15.23 0.50 4.47
C LEU A 357 -14.81 -0.54 3.41
N PRO A 358 -15.66 -0.85 2.42
CA PRO A 358 -15.25 -1.69 1.29
C PRO A 358 -14.15 -1.03 0.47
N ALA A 359 -13.45 -1.80 -0.38
CA ALA A 359 -12.47 -1.24 -1.31
C ALA A 359 -13.11 -0.17 -2.22
N GLY A 360 -12.35 0.88 -2.55
CA GLY A 360 -12.78 2.00 -3.38
C GLY A 360 -12.51 3.38 -2.77
N ASP A 361 -12.95 4.43 -3.49
CA ASP A 361 -12.60 5.83 -3.22
C ASP A 361 -13.02 6.34 -1.84
N ARG A 362 -14.11 5.79 -1.28
CA ARG A 362 -14.55 6.15 0.08
C ARG A 362 -13.54 5.70 1.13
N ARG A 363 -13.02 4.48 1.00
CA ARG A 363 -11.98 3.95 1.89
C ARG A 363 -10.67 4.69 1.70
N LEU A 364 -10.29 4.98 0.46
CA LEU A 364 -9.08 5.76 0.15
C LEU A 364 -9.11 7.15 0.81
N ARG A 365 -10.20 7.91 0.62
CA ARG A 365 -10.36 9.22 1.26
C ARG A 365 -10.36 9.15 2.79
N ALA A 366 -11.01 8.14 3.36
CA ALA A 366 -11.04 7.96 4.81
C ALA A 366 -9.65 7.64 5.38
N ILE A 367 -8.88 6.76 4.72
CA ILE A 367 -7.51 6.43 5.16
C ILE A 367 -6.58 7.65 5.01
N ASN A 368 -6.65 8.39 3.89
CA ASN A 368 -5.85 9.61 3.71
C ASN A 368 -6.16 10.64 4.80
N ASN A 369 -7.44 10.87 5.13
CA ASN A 369 -7.82 11.76 6.22
C ASN A 369 -7.22 11.33 7.57
N VAL A 370 -7.19 10.02 7.87
CA VAL A 370 -6.51 9.52 9.08
C VAL A 370 -5.02 9.86 9.06
N ILE A 371 -4.34 9.61 7.93
CA ILE A 371 -2.91 9.93 7.76
C ILE A 371 -2.66 11.41 8.00
N ASP A 372 -3.47 12.29 7.40
CA ASP A 372 -3.35 13.73 7.55
C ASP A 372 -3.47 14.16 9.01
N VAL A 373 -4.48 13.68 9.74
CA VAL A 373 -4.69 14.00 11.16
C VAL A 373 -3.54 13.48 12.02
N VAL A 374 -3.08 12.25 11.79
CA VAL A 374 -1.96 11.64 12.55
C VAL A 374 -0.66 12.43 12.30
N LEU A 375 -0.38 12.80 11.05
CA LEU A 375 0.81 13.58 10.70
C LEU A 375 0.78 15.00 11.27
N GLN A 376 -0.38 15.68 11.22
CA GLN A 376 -0.55 17.02 11.78
C GLN A 376 -0.27 17.07 13.28
N ARG A 377 -0.64 16.02 14.01
CA ARG A 377 -0.41 15.91 15.46
C ARG A 377 0.95 15.32 15.82
N GLY A 378 1.62 14.69 14.88
CA GLY A 378 2.94 14.10 15.06
C GLY A 378 2.98 13.10 16.21
N LYS A 379 4.10 13.07 16.94
CA LYS A 379 4.36 12.12 18.05
C LYS A 379 3.35 12.18 19.21
N THR A 380 2.51 13.20 19.27
CA THR A 380 1.46 13.31 20.30
C THR A 380 0.22 12.48 19.96
N ASP A 381 0.05 12.09 18.70
CA ASP A 381 -1.07 11.24 18.30
C ASP A 381 -0.85 9.78 18.71
N ALA A 382 -1.92 9.14 19.18
CA ALA A 382 -1.89 7.76 19.63
C ALA A 382 -1.47 6.77 18.54
N LEU A 383 -1.72 7.08 17.26
CA LEU A 383 -1.43 6.21 16.12
C LEU A 383 -0.13 6.60 15.39
N TYR A 384 0.63 7.59 15.87
CA TYR A 384 1.84 8.03 15.16
C TYR A 384 2.88 6.93 15.02
N ASN A 385 3.03 6.08 16.05
CA ASN A 385 3.96 4.94 16.01
C ASN A 385 3.49 3.82 15.06
N ASP A 386 2.19 3.80 14.73
CA ASP A 386 1.57 2.80 13.86
C ASP A 386 1.33 3.33 12.43
N ILE A 387 1.85 4.51 12.09
CA ILE A 387 1.60 5.15 10.79
C ILE A 387 2.06 4.30 9.60
N ALA A 388 3.10 3.48 9.78
CA ALA A 388 3.54 2.53 8.75
C ALA A 388 2.43 1.52 8.38
N TYR A 389 1.65 1.07 9.36
CA TYR A 389 0.49 0.20 9.13
C TYR A 389 -0.63 0.95 8.40
N ILE A 390 -0.86 2.22 8.72
CA ILE A 390 -1.89 3.04 8.06
C ILE A 390 -1.53 3.26 6.57
N TYR A 391 -0.26 3.54 6.28
CA TYR A 391 0.24 3.60 4.89
C TYR A 391 0.17 2.24 4.19
N PHE A 392 0.41 1.13 4.90
CA PHE A 392 0.20 -0.21 4.34
C PHE A 392 -1.30 -0.46 4.01
N ALA A 393 -2.22 -0.03 4.86
CA ALA A 393 -3.65 -0.10 4.59
C ALA A 393 -4.03 0.75 3.35
N LEU A 394 -3.40 1.89 3.15
CA LEU A 394 -3.52 2.68 1.92
C LEU A 394 -2.97 1.91 0.71
N CYS A 395 -1.76 1.35 0.81
CA CYS A 395 -1.12 0.57 -0.26
C CYS A 395 -2.00 -0.61 -0.71
N SER A 396 -2.52 -1.40 0.23
CA SER A 396 -3.43 -2.52 -0.08
C SER A 396 -4.76 -2.06 -0.68
N THR A 397 -5.30 -0.91 -0.25
CA THR A 397 -6.54 -0.34 -0.79
C THR A 397 -6.34 0.18 -2.21
N LEU A 398 -5.23 0.87 -2.50
CA LEU A 398 -4.89 1.33 -3.84
C LEU A 398 -4.73 0.15 -4.81
N TRP A 399 -3.96 -0.86 -4.41
CA TRP A 399 -3.76 -2.05 -5.23
C TRP A 399 -5.09 -2.73 -5.61
N THR A 400 -5.99 -2.89 -4.64
CA THR A 400 -7.28 -3.56 -4.86
C THR A 400 -8.28 -2.70 -5.64
N SER A 401 -8.19 -1.37 -5.53
CA SER A 401 -9.16 -0.45 -6.15
C SER A 401 -8.75 -0.02 -7.56
N THR A 402 -7.48 0.31 -7.78
CA THR A 402 -7.01 0.91 -9.04
C THR A 402 -6.18 -0.04 -9.90
N LYS A 403 -5.55 -1.05 -9.27
CA LYS A 403 -4.54 -1.94 -9.89
C LYS A 403 -3.34 -1.19 -10.52
N GLN A 404 -3.15 0.08 -10.18
CA GLN A 404 -2.03 0.88 -10.68
C GLN A 404 -0.81 0.72 -9.78
N ALA A 405 0.33 0.34 -10.38
CA ALA A 405 1.55 0.10 -9.64
C ALA A 405 2.15 1.38 -9.04
N GLY A 406 2.12 2.51 -9.76
CA GLY A 406 2.72 3.78 -9.32
C GLY A 406 2.21 4.28 -7.96
N PRO A 407 0.90 4.57 -7.80
CA PRO A 407 0.32 5.01 -6.52
C PRO A 407 0.51 3.98 -5.40
N THR A 408 0.40 2.68 -5.73
CA THR A 408 0.62 1.61 -4.76
C THR A 408 2.06 1.61 -4.24
N LEU A 409 3.05 1.69 -5.13
CA LEU A 409 4.46 1.77 -4.77
C LEU A 409 4.76 3.03 -3.95
N SER A 410 4.13 4.17 -4.26
CA SER A 410 4.26 5.40 -3.46
C SER A 410 3.77 5.22 -2.02
N ALA A 411 2.59 4.61 -1.82
CA ALA A 411 2.05 4.36 -0.49
C ALA A 411 2.91 3.35 0.30
N CYS A 412 3.39 2.31 -0.39
CA CYS A 412 4.28 1.32 0.20
C CYS A 412 5.66 1.91 0.56
N ALA A 413 6.24 2.78 -0.28
CA ALA A 413 7.47 3.52 0.06
C ALA A 413 7.28 4.39 1.31
N SER A 414 6.14 5.08 1.43
CA SER A 414 5.79 5.86 2.62
C SER A 414 5.76 5.00 3.89
N ALA A 415 5.16 3.81 3.82
CA ALA A 415 5.17 2.86 4.94
C ALA A 415 6.60 2.42 5.32
N LEU A 416 7.44 2.09 4.33
CA LEU A 416 8.81 1.64 4.58
C LEU A 416 9.71 2.75 5.12
N MET A 417 9.45 4.01 4.79
CA MET A 417 10.15 5.15 5.39
C MET A 417 9.93 5.20 6.91
N HIS A 418 8.73 4.89 7.38
CA HIS A 418 8.40 4.86 8.81
C HIS A 418 8.81 3.56 9.50
N LYS A 419 8.70 2.42 8.82
CA LYS A 419 9.13 1.11 9.35
C LYS A 419 9.75 0.26 8.22
N PRO A 420 11.08 0.32 8.04
CA PRO A 420 11.77 -0.37 6.93
C PRO A 420 11.61 -1.89 6.94
N THR A 421 11.36 -2.47 8.12
CA THR A 421 11.19 -3.92 8.33
C THR A 421 9.72 -4.35 8.34
N HIS A 422 8.77 -3.51 7.92
CA HIS A 422 7.35 -3.87 7.86
C HIS A 422 7.12 -4.94 6.79
N LEU A 423 6.96 -6.20 7.20
CA LEU A 423 7.01 -7.39 6.34
C LEU A 423 5.93 -7.39 5.25
N SER A 424 4.69 -7.06 5.62
CA SER A 424 3.59 -6.95 4.65
C SER A 424 3.86 -5.91 3.58
N THR A 425 4.46 -4.77 3.97
CA THR A 425 4.80 -3.71 3.01
C THR A 425 5.92 -4.16 2.07
N LEU A 426 6.98 -4.79 2.59
CA LEU A 426 8.06 -5.34 1.77
C LEU A 426 7.52 -6.31 0.70
N PHE A 427 6.63 -7.22 1.10
CA PHE A 427 6.01 -8.16 0.18
C PHE A 427 5.12 -7.46 -0.87
N TYR A 428 4.31 -6.48 -0.46
CA TYR A 428 3.42 -5.76 -1.38
C TYR A 428 4.16 -4.82 -2.33
N THR A 429 5.27 -4.22 -1.90
CA THR A 429 6.19 -3.49 -2.77
C THR A 429 6.72 -4.42 -3.85
N ALA A 430 7.24 -5.59 -3.46
CA ALA A 430 7.77 -6.59 -4.38
C ALA A 430 6.71 -7.05 -5.40
N ARG A 431 5.50 -7.33 -4.91
CA ARG A 431 4.37 -7.71 -5.75
C ARG A 431 3.99 -6.62 -6.75
N SER A 432 3.96 -5.35 -6.32
CA SER A 432 3.61 -4.23 -7.19
C SER A 432 4.68 -3.98 -8.25
N SER A 433 5.95 -4.17 -7.90
CA SER A 433 7.08 -4.10 -8.83
C SER A 433 7.04 -5.18 -9.90
N MET A 434 6.36 -6.30 -9.72
CA MET A 434 6.24 -7.34 -10.77
C MET A 434 5.59 -6.82 -12.05
N SER A 435 4.71 -5.84 -11.95
CA SER A 435 4.04 -5.20 -13.09
C SER A 435 4.88 -4.12 -13.76
N VAL A 436 6.07 -3.83 -13.22
CA VAL A 436 6.89 -2.67 -13.56
C VAL A 436 8.30 -3.07 -13.98
N SER A 437 8.96 -3.89 -13.18
CA SER A 437 10.33 -4.36 -13.42
C SER A 437 10.54 -5.73 -12.77
N VAL A 438 10.73 -6.76 -13.60
CA VAL A 438 11.01 -8.13 -13.16
C VAL A 438 12.29 -8.20 -12.30
N PRO A 439 13.44 -7.62 -12.71
CA PRO A 439 14.63 -7.61 -11.86
C PRO A 439 14.40 -6.96 -10.48
N GLN A 440 13.67 -5.83 -10.44
CA GLN A 440 13.37 -5.17 -9.17
C GLN A 440 12.48 -6.01 -8.27
N ALA A 441 11.45 -6.65 -8.84
CA ALA A 441 10.57 -7.53 -8.09
C ALA A 441 11.31 -8.73 -7.50
N VAL A 442 12.25 -9.33 -8.25
CA VAL A 442 13.11 -10.43 -7.75
C VAL A 442 13.84 -9.99 -6.48
N ARG A 443 14.51 -8.83 -6.51
CA ARG A 443 15.32 -8.37 -5.37
C ARG A 443 14.50 -8.01 -4.17
N GLN A 444 13.34 -7.38 -4.39
CA GLN A 444 12.44 -7.05 -3.29
C GLN A 444 11.84 -8.30 -2.65
N LEU A 445 11.57 -9.36 -3.45
CA LEU A 445 11.15 -10.66 -2.91
C LEU A 445 12.29 -11.35 -2.15
N GLU A 446 13.53 -11.30 -2.66
CA GLU A 446 14.70 -11.84 -1.95
C GLU A 446 14.97 -11.09 -0.65
N HIS A 447 14.87 -9.76 -0.66
CA HIS A 447 14.99 -8.93 0.54
C HIS A 447 13.89 -9.24 1.56
N PHE A 448 12.64 -9.42 1.10
CA PHE A 448 11.54 -9.88 1.95
C PHE A 448 11.86 -11.25 2.57
N LEU A 449 12.32 -12.23 1.79
CA LEU A 449 12.67 -13.57 2.28
C LEU A 449 13.84 -13.56 3.27
N HIS A 450 14.80 -12.65 3.11
CA HIS A 450 15.90 -12.47 4.05
C HIS A 450 15.43 -11.85 5.38
N THR A 451 14.39 -11.02 5.34
CA THR A 451 13.89 -10.27 6.50
C THR A 451 12.79 -11.04 7.26
N ALA A 452 11.94 -11.76 6.55
CA ALA A 452 10.79 -12.45 7.12
C ALA A 452 11.20 -13.73 7.86
N PRO A 453 10.58 -14.06 9.00
CA PRO A 453 10.75 -15.37 9.59
C PRO A 453 10.17 -16.44 8.65
N SER A 454 10.80 -17.62 8.57
CA SER A 454 10.42 -18.70 7.65
C SER A 454 8.95 -19.15 7.79
N CYS A 455 8.36 -18.99 8.98
CA CYS A 455 6.97 -19.29 9.29
C CYS A 455 5.97 -18.19 8.87
N HIS A 456 6.43 -17.06 8.31
CA HIS A 456 5.57 -15.98 7.87
C HIS A 456 4.71 -16.41 6.67
N HIS A 457 3.42 -16.06 6.66
CA HIS A 457 2.43 -16.62 5.73
C HIS A 457 2.64 -16.25 4.27
N GLN A 458 3.39 -15.19 3.98
CA GLN A 458 3.75 -14.77 2.62
C GLN A 458 5.03 -15.42 2.08
N VAL A 459 5.85 -16.09 2.92
CA VAL A 459 7.10 -16.76 2.50
C VAL A 459 6.89 -17.77 1.36
N PRO A 460 5.95 -18.74 1.44
CA PRO A 460 5.75 -19.67 0.34
C PRO A 460 5.29 -18.97 -0.94
N ARG A 461 4.50 -17.90 -0.83
CA ARG A 461 4.07 -17.10 -1.99
C ARG A 461 5.24 -16.37 -2.64
N ALA A 462 6.15 -15.81 -1.85
CA ALA A 462 7.35 -15.15 -2.36
C ALA A 462 8.23 -16.13 -3.14
N HIS A 463 8.44 -17.35 -2.62
CA HIS A 463 9.17 -18.38 -3.34
C HIS A 463 8.49 -18.79 -4.66
N TYR A 464 7.17 -19.00 -4.68
CA TYR A 464 6.46 -19.28 -5.94
C TYR A 464 6.55 -18.14 -6.95
N TYR A 465 6.53 -16.88 -6.50
CA TYR A 465 6.74 -15.74 -7.38
C TYR A 465 8.16 -15.70 -7.95
N LEU A 466 9.19 -15.99 -7.14
CA LEU A 466 10.57 -16.04 -7.61
C LEU A 466 10.79 -17.11 -8.69
N VAL A 467 10.19 -18.30 -8.54
CA VAL A 467 10.21 -19.33 -9.60
C VAL A 467 9.69 -18.76 -10.91
N ARG A 468 8.55 -18.07 -10.87
CA ARG A 468 7.94 -17.47 -12.06
C ARG A 468 8.82 -16.39 -12.69
N LEU A 469 9.39 -15.50 -11.87
CA LEU A 469 10.20 -14.38 -12.34
C LEU A 469 11.54 -14.85 -12.92
N TYR A 470 12.22 -15.81 -12.28
CA TYR A 470 13.43 -16.43 -12.84
C TYR A 470 13.15 -17.17 -14.15
N GLY A 471 11.99 -17.85 -14.24
CA GLY A 471 11.53 -18.45 -15.49
C GLY A 471 11.33 -17.44 -16.63
N GLN A 472 10.94 -16.19 -16.32
CA GLN A 472 10.81 -15.10 -17.30
C GLN A 472 12.16 -14.55 -17.75
N GLN A 473 13.16 -14.54 -16.86
CA GLN A 473 14.52 -14.09 -17.18
C GLN A 473 15.33 -15.11 -17.98
N GLY A 474 14.94 -16.38 -17.92
CA GLY A 474 15.54 -17.45 -18.72
C GLY A 474 15.66 -18.74 -17.92
N VAL A 475 14.89 -19.74 -18.30
CA VAL A 475 14.85 -21.05 -17.61
C VAL A 475 16.23 -21.71 -17.58
N SER A 476 16.96 -21.70 -18.70
CA SER A 476 18.29 -22.30 -18.81
C SER A 476 19.35 -21.59 -18.00
N THR A 477 19.21 -20.27 -17.80
CA THR A 477 20.19 -19.44 -17.09
C THR A 477 20.00 -19.50 -15.58
N HIS A 478 18.77 -19.70 -15.12
CA HIS A 478 18.39 -19.64 -13.70
C HIS A 478 17.80 -20.95 -13.18
N TRP A 479 18.14 -22.08 -13.81
CA TRP A 479 17.58 -23.39 -13.49
C TRP A 479 17.81 -23.77 -12.02
N ASP A 480 18.99 -23.48 -11.49
CA ASP A 480 19.39 -23.72 -10.10
C ASP A 480 18.50 -22.94 -9.11
N LYS A 481 18.28 -21.65 -9.38
CA LYS A 481 17.42 -20.78 -8.58
C LYS A 481 15.96 -21.19 -8.67
N ILE A 482 15.49 -21.61 -9.84
CA ILE A 482 14.13 -22.11 -10.05
C ILE A 482 13.90 -23.38 -9.21
N LEU A 483 14.80 -24.36 -9.28
CA LEU A 483 14.70 -25.58 -8.47
C LEU A 483 14.74 -25.26 -6.98
N HIS A 484 15.68 -24.41 -6.56
CA HIS A 484 15.82 -24.00 -5.17
C HIS A 484 14.52 -23.37 -4.64
N HIS A 485 14.00 -22.33 -5.30
CA HIS A 485 12.81 -21.64 -4.83
C HIS A 485 11.55 -22.49 -4.94
N TYR A 486 11.43 -23.38 -5.93
CA TYR A 486 10.28 -24.28 -6.01
C TYR A 486 10.24 -25.25 -4.81
N ASN A 487 11.37 -25.86 -4.48
CA ASN A 487 11.49 -26.77 -3.33
C ASN A 487 11.26 -26.01 -2.00
N MET A 488 11.80 -24.81 -1.88
CA MET A 488 11.56 -23.96 -0.70
C MET A 488 10.10 -23.55 -0.57
N ALA A 489 9.40 -23.26 -1.67
CA ALA A 489 7.97 -22.96 -1.66
C ALA A 489 7.16 -24.13 -1.10
N GLN A 490 7.42 -25.36 -1.58
CA GLN A 490 6.72 -26.56 -1.09
C GLN A 490 7.00 -26.85 0.38
N ARG A 491 8.25 -26.72 0.81
CA ARG A 491 8.64 -26.90 2.21
C ARG A 491 7.95 -25.89 3.12
N THR A 492 8.06 -24.60 2.80
CA THR A 492 7.49 -23.51 3.61
C THR A 492 5.96 -23.49 3.57
N GLU A 493 5.34 -24.02 2.52
CA GLU A 493 3.88 -24.25 2.48
C GLU A 493 3.47 -25.41 3.39
N SER A 494 4.26 -26.48 3.45
CA SER A 494 4.01 -27.64 4.33
C SER A 494 4.19 -27.27 5.81
N ASP A 495 5.17 -26.42 6.12
CA ASP A 495 5.48 -25.94 7.48
C ASP A 495 4.59 -24.76 7.92
N ARG A 496 3.57 -24.40 7.14
CA ARG A 496 2.76 -23.21 7.36
C ARG A 496 1.87 -23.34 8.61
N LEU A 497 1.74 -22.24 9.36
CA LEU A 497 0.90 -22.22 10.56
C LEU A 497 -0.59 -22.50 10.23
N PRO A 498 -1.31 -23.24 11.10
CA PRO A 498 -2.64 -23.76 10.81
C PRO A 498 -3.73 -22.68 10.68
N VAL A 499 -3.47 -21.46 11.14
CA VAL A 499 -4.38 -20.31 11.01
C VAL A 499 -4.31 -19.65 9.64
N PHE A 500 -3.39 -20.07 8.76
CA PHE A 500 -3.33 -19.55 7.41
C PHE A 500 -3.83 -20.62 6.43
N GLY A 501 -4.80 -20.24 5.60
CA GLY A 501 -5.29 -21.11 4.53
C GLY A 501 -4.20 -21.47 3.50
N PRO A 502 -4.42 -22.50 2.68
CA PRO A 502 -3.44 -22.97 1.69
C PRO A 502 -3.03 -21.87 0.71
N VAL A 503 -1.85 -22.01 0.10
CA VAL A 503 -1.45 -21.07 -0.96
C VAL A 503 -2.43 -21.22 -2.13
N PRO A 504 -3.00 -20.12 -2.65
CA PRO A 504 -3.94 -20.20 -3.76
C PRO A 504 -3.37 -21.01 -4.93
N ARG A 505 -4.19 -21.92 -5.47
CA ARG A 505 -3.82 -22.91 -6.49
C ARG A 505 -3.09 -22.29 -7.68
N MET A 506 -3.55 -21.12 -8.13
CA MET A 506 -2.95 -20.37 -9.24
C MET A 506 -1.43 -20.15 -9.08
N TYR A 507 -0.95 -19.79 -7.89
CA TYR A 507 0.48 -19.57 -7.65
C TYR A 507 1.29 -20.86 -7.85
N ARG A 508 0.76 -21.97 -7.31
CA ARG A 508 1.39 -23.29 -7.39
C ARG A 508 1.46 -23.80 -8.82
N GLU A 509 0.37 -23.66 -9.56
CA GLU A 509 0.28 -24.12 -10.94
C GLU A 509 1.19 -23.32 -11.88
N GLN A 510 1.27 -22.00 -11.70
CA GLN A 510 2.16 -21.16 -12.51
C GLN A 510 3.63 -21.49 -12.25
N ALA A 511 4.03 -21.63 -10.98
CA ALA A 511 5.38 -22.02 -10.63
C ALA A 511 5.73 -23.43 -11.13
N ARG A 512 4.78 -24.39 -11.00
CA ARG A 512 4.96 -25.76 -11.49
C ARG A 512 5.23 -25.81 -12.99
N LYS A 513 4.51 -25.03 -13.80
CA LYS A 513 4.77 -24.94 -15.26
C LYS A 513 6.19 -24.50 -15.60
N VAL A 514 6.84 -23.69 -14.76
CA VAL A 514 8.23 -23.28 -14.96
C VAL A 514 9.18 -24.37 -14.49
N TYR A 515 8.90 -24.96 -13.33
CA TYR A 515 9.67 -26.07 -12.78
C TYR A 515 9.71 -27.28 -13.74
N ASP A 516 8.56 -27.68 -14.29
CA ASP A 516 8.45 -28.81 -15.21
C ASP A 516 9.31 -28.60 -16.47
N LYS A 517 9.49 -27.34 -16.92
CA LYS A 517 10.39 -27.01 -18.04
C LYS A 517 11.86 -27.18 -17.68
N VAL A 518 12.24 -26.89 -16.44
CA VAL A 518 13.61 -27.13 -15.95
C VAL A 518 13.88 -28.63 -15.92
N VAL A 519 12.98 -29.41 -15.33
CA VAL A 519 13.14 -30.87 -15.21
C VAL A 519 13.17 -31.54 -16.58
N ALA A 520 12.22 -31.22 -17.47
CA ALA A 520 12.20 -31.78 -18.83
C ALA A 520 13.37 -31.32 -19.71
N GLY A 521 14.04 -30.21 -19.36
CA GLY A 521 15.24 -29.70 -20.01
C GLY A 521 16.54 -30.28 -19.46
N ALA A 522 16.52 -30.86 -18.25
CA ALA A 522 17.66 -31.53 -17.62
C ALA A 522 17.81 -33.00 -18.06
N ASP A 523 16.75 -33.58 -18.64
CA ASP A 523 16.71 -34.94 -19.21
C ASP A 523 17.18 -34.99 -20.69
N LYS A 524 17.76 -33.90 -21.21
CA LYS A 524 18.41 -33.81 -22.53
C LYS A 524 19.87 -33.41 -22.36
#